data_AF-B2VRE2-F1
#
_entry.id   AF-B2VRE2-F1
#
_cell.length_a   1.000
_cell.length_b   1.000
_cell.length_c   1.000
_cell.angle_alpha   90.00
_cell.angle_beta   90.00
_cell.angle_gamma   90.00
#
_symmetry.space_group_name_H-M   'P 1'
#
loop_
_entity.id
_entity.type
_entity.pdbx_description
1 polymer ?
#
loop_
_entity_poly.entity_id
_entity_poly.type
_entity_poly.pdbx_seq_one_letter_code
_entity_poly.pdbx_strand_id
1 'polypeptide(L)'
;MRFSQITAILSITAVASAQVTFNLTKAYKKGNWDKYHCLDAVKVKTWIPKCLHECQDKANRADGCAFNDYACHCINNSVYSKLIEPCAFPAAMGGKGTCKMADLRVARPIVQDICNFFNATIYSDYHGCKQKLSREKTFGMVRKQKFIAIDSEYDEDRLHYETD
;
A
#
# COMPACT_ATOMS: atom_id res chain seq x y z
N MET A 1 12.27 -52.44 23.32
CA MET A 1 11.97 -51.74 22.04
C MET A 1 10.54 -51.20 22.12
N ARG A 2 10.38 -49.88 22.24
CA ARG A 2 9.07 -49.22 22.14
C ARG A 2 9.19 -48.17 21.04
N PHE A 3 8.61 -48.48 19.89
CA PHE A 3 8.39 -47.54 18.80
C PHE A 3 7.08 -46.81 19.10
N SER A 4 7.17 -45.59 19.64
CA SER A 4 6.01 -44.69 19.70
C SER A 4 6.12 -43.70 18.57
N GLN A 5 5.05 -43.69 17.76
CA GLN A 5 4.96 -43.10 16.44
C GLN A 5 5.06 -41.58 16.46
N ILE A 6 5.71 -41.08 15.40
CA ILE A 6 5.79 -39.68 15.00
C ILE A 6 4.41 -39.29 14.46
N THR A 7 3.74 -38.33 15.08
CA THR A 7 2.63 -37.62 14.45
C THR A 7 3.12 -36.22 14.10
N ALA A 8 3.68 -36.08 12.90
CA ALA A 8 3.95 -34.79 12.31
C ALA A 8 2.61 -34.19 11.87
N ILE A 9 2.05 -33.30 12.69
CA ILE A 9 0.93 -32.46 12.27
C ILE A 9 1.51 -31.48 11.25
N LEU A 10 1.20 -31.70 9.97
CA LEU A 10 1.39 -30.71 8.92
C LEU A 10 0.59 -29.46 9.31
N SER A 11 1.28 -28.49 9.90
CA SER A 11 0.78 -27.13 9.97
C SER A 11 0.74 -26.62 8.54
N ILE A 12 -0.45 -26.63 7.94
CA ILE A 12 -0.73 -25.93 6.69
C ILE A 12 -0.52 -24.46 7.03
N THR A 13 0.71 -23.98 6.81
CA THR A 13 0.99 -22.56 6.82
C THR A 13 0.18 -21.98 5.68
N ALA A 14 -0.96 -21.37 6.00
CA ALA A 14 -1.64 -20.48 5.09
C ALA A 14 -0.60 -19.44 4.70
N VAL A 15 -0.02 -19.61 3.51
CA VAL A 15 0.81 -18.58 2.90
C VAL A 15 -0.14 -17.42 2.69
N ALA A 16 -0.15 -16.47 3.63
CA ALA A 16 -0.88 -15.23 3.48
C ALA A 16 -0.31 -14.55 2.23
N SER A 17 -0.90 -14.82 1.07
CA SER A 17 -0.61 -14.05 -0.13
C SER A 17 -0.93 -12.61 0.23
N ALA A 18 0.06 -11.72 0.12
CA ALA A 18 -0.16 -10.29 0.28
C ALA A 18 -1.25 -9.88 -0.73
N GLN A 19 -2.46 -9.70 -0.23
CA GLN A 19 -3.62 -9.32 -1.01
C GLN A 19 -3.68 -7.80 -1.01
N VAL A 20 -3.80 -7.22 -2.20
CA VAL A 20 -3.98 -5.77 -2.35
C VAL A 20 -5.46 -5.52 -2.60
N THR A 21 -6.10 -4.91 -1.62
CA THR A 21 -7.51 -4.50 -1.71
C THR A 21 -7.58 -3.01 -2.00
N PHE A 22 -8.37 -2.61 -2.98
CA PHE A 22 -8.67 -1.22 -3.29
C PHE A 22 -10.13 -1.06 -3.67
N ASN A 23 -10.66 0.14 -3.48
CA ASN A 23 -12.03 0.51 -3.83
C ASN A 23 -12.04 1.38 -5.10
N LEU A 24 -12.67 0.87 -6.15
CA LEU A 24 -12.77 1.50 -7.46
C LEU A 24 -13.55 2.81 -7.37
N THR A 25 -14.76 2.80 -6.81
CA THR A 25 -15.60 3.99 -6.63
C THR A 25 -14.84 5.14 -5.95
N LYS A 26 -14.07 4.82 -4.91
CA LYS A 26 -13.24 5.78 -4.19
C LYS A 26 -12.05 6.25 -5.02
N ALA A 27 -11.39 5.37 -5.77
CA ALA A 27 -10.27 5.73 -6.64
C ALA A 27 -10.73 6.69 -7.74
N TYR A 28 -11.82 6.36 -8.43
CA TYR A 28 -12.37 7.12 -9.56
C TYR A 28 -13.27 8.29 -9.16
N LYS A 29 -13.37 8.62 -7.86
CA LYS A 29 -14.09 9.80 -7.40
C LYS A 29 -13.61 11.05 -8.14
N LYS A 30 -14.57 11.87 -8.59
CA LYS A 30 -14.31 13.13 -9.32
C LYS A 30 -13.23 13.97 -8.64
N GLY A 31 -12.24 14.41 -9.42
CA GLY A 31 -11.11 15.23 -8.97
C GLY A 31 -9.89 14.45 -8.48
N ASN A 32 -9.98 13.14 -8.25
CA ASN A 32 -8.81 12.34 -7.84
C ASN A 32 -7.73 12.26 -8.91
N TRP A 33 -8.13 12.13 -10.19
CA TRP A 33 -7.19 12.15 -11.31
C TRP A 33 -6.33 13.42 -11.27
N ASP A 34 -6.93 14.60 -11.28
CA ASP A 34 -6.17 15.87 -11.19
C ASP A 34 -5.35 15.99 -9.89
N LYS A 35 -5.91 15.51 -8.78
CA LYS A 35 -5.25 15.55 -7.47
C LYS A 35 -3.96 14.74 -7.46
N TYR A 36 -3.98 13.53 -8.02
CA TYR A 36 -2.87 12.58 -7.97
C TYR A 36 -1.99 12.58 -9.22
N HIS A 37 -2.43 13.21 -10.32
CA HIS A 37 -1.67 13.29 -11.56
C HIS A 37 -0.25 13.80 -11.33
N CYS A 38 0.71 13.04 -11.84
CA CYS A 38 2.14 13.26 -11.63
C CYS A 38 2.50 13.52 -10.16
N LEU A 39 1.97 12.73 -9.21
CA LEU A 39 2.35 12.84 -7.80
C LEU A 39 3.86 12.67 -7.61
N ASP A 40 4.44 13.43 -6.68
CA ASP A 40 5.83 13.33 -6.29
C ASP A 40 6.00 13.51 -4.77
N ALA A 41 7.22 13.28 -4.27
CA ALA A 41 7.50 13.41 -2.84
C ALA A 41 7.34 14.84 -2.31
N VAL A 42 7.60 15.86 -3.13
CA VAL A 42 7.44 17.26 -2.71
C VAL A 42 5.97 17.54 -2.42
N LYS A 43 5.07 17.16 -3.33
CA LYS A 43 3.61 17.32 -3.19
C LYS A 43 3.08 16.50 -2.02
N VAL A 44 3.49 15.25 -1.84
CA VAL A 44 3.04 14.42 -0.71
C VAL A 44 3.47 15.01 0.64
N LYS A 45 4.69 15.57 0.74
CA LYS A 45 5.15 16.24 1.97
C LYS A 45 4.31 17.45 2.36
N THR A 46 3.62 18.09 1.41
CA THR A 46 2.66 19.17 1.75
C THR A 46 1.40 18.65 2.43
N TRP A 47 1.10 17.35 2.33
CA TRP A 47 -0.10 16.73 2.89
C TRP A 47 0.16 16.06 4.22
N ILE A 48 1.35 15.50 4.43
CA ILE A 48 1.68 14.73 5.64
C ILE A 48 2.43 15.57 6.69
N PRO A 49 2.32 15.22 7.99
CA PRO A 49 3.08 15.86 9.06
C PRO A 49 4.59 15.89 8.82
N LYS A 50 5.24 16.99 9.22
CA LYS A 50 6.69 17.21 9.05
C LYS A 50 7.55 16.10 9.67
N CYS A 51 7.10 15.48 10.76
CA CYS A 51 7.83 14.39 11.42
C CYS A 51 8.04 13.17 10.50
N LEU A 52 7.24 13.02 9.44
CA LEU A 52 7.34 11.91 8.49
C LEU A 52 8.26 12.20 7.30
N HIS A 53 8.62 13.45 7.04
CA HIS A 53 9.27 13.86 5.78
C HIS A 53 10.60 13.16 5.54
N GLU A 54 11.46 13.09 6.55
CA GLU A 54 12.76 12.42 6.44
C GLU A 54 12.60 10.90 6.33
N CYS A 55 11.67 10.32 7.09
CA CYS A 55 11.40 8.88 7.04
C CYS A 55 10.81 8.45 5.70
N GLN A 56 9.94 9.27 5.12
CA GLN A 56 9.44 9.08 3.75
C GLN A 56 10.60 9.10 2.75
N ASP A 57 11.51 10.09 2.81
CA ASP A 57 12.64 10.14 1.89
C ASP A 57 13.54 8.92 2.01
N LYS A 58 13.82 8.46 3.23
CA LYS A 58 14.61 7.25 3.46
C LYS A 58 13.92 6.01 2.90
N ALA A 59 12.62 5.86 3.16
CA ALA A 59 11.85 4.72 2.65
C ALA A 59 11.76 4.73 1.12
N ASN A 60 11.46 5.88 0.49
CA ASN A 60 11.40 6.05 -0.96
C ASN A 60 12.74 5.71 -1.66
N ARG A 61 13.87 5.86 -0.97
CA ARG A 61 15.19 5.49 -1.50
C ARG A 61 15.53 4.02 -1.30
N ALA A 62 14.97 3.38 -0.28
CA ALA A 62 15.41 2.06 0.18
C ALA A 62 14.50 0.92 -0.25
N ASP A 63 13.25 1.19 -0.62
CA ASP A 63 12.29 0.14 -0.97
C ASP A 63 12.53 -0.47 -2.36
N GLY A 64 13.45 0.09 -3.15
CA GLY A 64 13.84 -0.34 -4.49
C GLY A 64 12.90 0.12 -5.61
N CYS A 65 11.94 0.99 -5.29
CA CYS A 65 11.17 1.74 -6.29
C CYS A 65 11.91 3.05 -6.66
N ALA A 66 11.53 3.66 -7.78
CA ALA A 66 12.01 4.99 -8.13
C ALA A 66 11.41 6.00 -7.13
N PHE A 67 12.20 6.98 -6.72
CA PHE A 67 11.91 7.84 -5.57
C PHE A 67 10.54 8.56 -5.57
N ASN A 68 9.98 8.84 -6.75
CA ASN A 68 8.67 9.50 -6.91
C ASN A 68 7.59 8.55 -7.46
N ASP A 69 7.85 7.26 -7.53
CA ASP A 69 6.92 6.28 -8.09
C ASP A 69 5.98 5.75 -6.99
N TYR A 70 4.93 6.51 -6.71
CA TYR A 70 3.93 6.13 -5.71
C TYR A 70 3.12 4.89 -6.07
N ALA A 71 3.01 4.54 -7.35
CA ALA A 71 2.39 3.28 -7.75
C ALA A 71 3.22 2.08 -7.31
N CYS A 72 4.53 2.15 -7.51
CA CYS A 72 5.46 1.14 -7.02
C CYS A 72 5.48 1.10 -5.49
N HIS A 73 5.63 2.24 -4.81
CA HIS A 73 5.69 2.30 -3.35
C HIS A 73 4.42 1.69 -2.71
N CYS A 74 3.24 1.98 -3.26
CA CYS A 74 1.97 1.47 -2.73
C CYS A 74 1.75 -0.03 -2.97
N ILE A 75 2.15 -0.57 -4.13
CA ILE A 75 2.11 -2.02 -4.36
C ILE A 75 3.17 -2.75 -3.51
N ASN A 76 4.30 -2.08 -3.25
CA ASN A 76 5.40 -2.57 -2.43
C ASN A 76 5.21 -2.26 -0.93
N ASN A 77 3.98 -1.99 -0.48
CA ASN A 77 3.71 -1.49 0.87
C ASN A 77 4.27 -2.41 1.98
N SER A 78 4.31 -3.73 1.77
CA SER A 78 4.87 -4.67 2.76
C SER A 78 6.38 -4.50 3.00
N VAL A 79 7.11 -3.99 2.01
CA VAL A 79 8.52 -3.60 2.14
C VAL A 79 8.61 -2.16 2.64
N TYR A 80 7.80 -1.27 2.07
CA TYR A 80 7.80 0.15 2.41
C TYR A 80 7.48 0.39 3.90
N SER A 81 6.48 -0.30 4.46
CA SER A 81 6.09 -0.18 5.86
C SER A 81 7.23 -0.56 6.81
N LYS A 82 7.96 -1.64 6.51
CA LYS A 82 9.14 -2.09 7.28
C LYS A 82 10.28 -1.06 7.29
N LEU A 83 10.28 -0.10 6.36
CA LEU A 83 11.27 0.97 6.28
C LEU A 83 10.80 2.23 7.00
N ILE A 84 9.55 2.66 6.73
CA ILE A 84 9.04 3.92 7.27
C ILE A 84 8.62 3.80 8.74
N GLU A 85 8.01 2.68 9.15
CA GLU A 85 7.46 2.55 10.51
C GLU A 85 8.54 2.60 11.59
N PRO A 86 9.67 1.87 11.50
CA PRO A 86 10.72 1.98 12.52
C PRO A 86 11.34 3.37 12.60
N CYS A 87 11.36 4.11 11.48
CA CYS A 87 11.86 5.48 11.43
C CYS A 87 10.88 6.49 12.04
N ALA A 88 9.59 6.34 11.73
CA ALA A 88 8.57 7.33 12.08
C ALA A 88 7.95 7.09 13.46
N PHE A 89 7.68 5.83 13.80
CA PHE A 89 6.86 5.50 14.96
C PHE A 89 7.61 5.75 16.27
N PRO A 90 6.90 6.19 17.32
CA PRO A 90 7.50 6.33 18.64
C PRO A 90 7.86 4.96 19.24
N ALA A 91 8.72 4.96 20.26
CA ALA A 91 9.15 3.75 20.96
C ALA A 91 7.98 2.87 21.47
N ALA A 92 6.89 3.49 21.92
CA ALA A 92 5.68 2.80 22.35
C ALA A 92 5.00 1.96 21.25
N MET A 93 5.35 2.18 19.98
CA MET A 93 4.89 1.41 18.81
C MET A 93 6.01 0.60 18.15
N GLY A 94 7.15 0.42 18.84
CA GLY A 94 8.27 -0.37 18.33
C GLY A 94 9.20 0.37 17.35
N GLY A 95 9.06 1.69 17.20
CA GLY A 95 9.94 2.51 16.37
C GLY A 95 10.99 3.30 17.17
N LYS A 96 11.75 4.14 16.47
CA LYS A 96 12.76 5.06 17.04
C LYS A 96 12.49 6.52 16.67
N GLY A 97 11.33 6.79 16.06
CA GLY A 97 10.93 8.10 15.60
C GLY A 97 10.32 8.97 16.67
N THR A 98 10.03 10.21 16.30
CA THR A 98 9.46 11.23 17.18
C THR A 98 8.05 11.66 16.77
N CYS A 99 7.45 11.03 15.75
CA CYS A 99 6.07 11.33 15.38
C CYS A 99 5.13 11.00 16.54
N LYS A 100 4.20 11.91 16.82
CA LYS A 100 3.18 11.67 17.82
C LYS A 100 2.06 10.82 17.23
N MET A 101 1.32 10.12 18.09
CA MET A 101 0.11 9.39 17.66
C MET A 101 -0.88 10.26 16.89
N ALA A 102 -1.00 11.54 17.24
CA ALA A 102 -1.85 12.50 16.53
C ALA A 102 -1.38 12.71 15.08
N ASP A 103 -0.08 12.86 14.84
CA ASP A 103 0.49 13.01 13.51
C ASP A 103 0.24 11.75 12.66
N LEU A 104 0.47 10.57 13.24
CA LEU A 104 0.25 9.30 12.56
C LEU A 104 -1.23 9.10 12.18
N ARG A 105 -2.17 9.54 13.04
CA ARG A 105 -3.61 9.52 12.74
C ARG A 105 -3.99 10.44 11.59
N VAL A 106 -3.33 11.58 11.44
CA VAL A 106 -3.53 12.49 10.30
C VAL A 106 -2.95 11.88 9.01
N ALA A 107 -1.76 11.28 9.09
CA ALA A 107 -1.08 10.72 7.92
C ALA A 107 -1.79 9.48 7.34
N ARG A 108 -2.32 8.61 8.20
CA ARG A 108 -2.92 7.33 7.80
C ARG A 108 -3.96 7.45 6.67
N PRO A 109 -5.03 8.27 6.79
CA PRO A 109 -6.02 8.39 5.72
C PRO A 109 -5.44 8.96 4.42
N ILE A 110 -4.46 9.87 4.50
CA ILE A 110 -3.81 10.45 3.31
C ILE A 110 -3.07 9.36 2.53
N VAL A 111 -2.23 8.58 3.21
CA VAL A 111 -1.48 7.48 2.58
C VAL A 111 -2.44 6.41 2.06
N GLN A 112 -3.48 6.09 2.81
CA GLN A 112 -4.51 5.13 2.38
C GLN A 112 -5.22 5.59 1.11
N ASP A 113 -5.55 6.87 0.99
CA ASP A 113 -6.19 7.42 -0.21
C ASP A 113 -5.26 7.40 -1.43
N ILE A 114 -3.99 7.79 -1.25
CA ILE A 114 -2.96 7.72 -2.30
C ILE A 114 -2.83 6.28 -2.80
N CYS A 115 -2.66 5.32 -1.87
CA CYS A 115 -2.46 3.93 -2.26
C CYS A 115 -3.73 3.26 -2.78
N ASN A 116 -4.92 3.64 -2.31
CA ASN A 116 -6.16 3.19 -2.93
C ASN A 116 -6.23 3.61 -4.40
N PHE A 117 -5.91 4.88 -4.69
CA PHE A 117 -5.89 5.39 -6.06
C PHE A 117 -4.87 4.66 -6.93
N PHE A 118 -3.59 4.63 -6.52
CA PHE A 118 -2.55 4.03 -7.35
C PHE A 118 -2.61 2.50 -7.45
N ASN A 119 -3.17 1.80 -6.46
CA ASN A 119 -3.40 0.36 -6.60
C ASN A 119 -4.51 0.07 -7.62
N ALA A 120 -5.49 0.97 -7.77
CA ALA A 120 -6.55 0.87 -8.75
C ALA A 120 -6.13 1.31 -10.17
N THR A 121 -5.28 2.33 -10.28
CA THR A 121 -4.92 2.97 -11.56
C THR A 121 -3.52 2.63 -12.06
N ILE A 122 -2.64 2.09 -11.20
CA ILE A 122 -1.24 1.76 -11.48
C ILE A 122 -0.51 2.96 -12.09
N TYR A 123 -0.23 2.93 -13.40
CA TYR A 123 0.53 3.96 -14.11
C TYR A 123 -0.32 4.81 -15.04
N SER A 124 -1.62 4.57 -15.12
CA SER A 124 -2.51 5.34 -16.00
C SER A 124 -2.44 6.83 -15.67
N ASP A 125 -2.28 7.18 -14.39
CA ASP A 125 -2.16 8.55 -13.91
C ASP A 125 -0.76 9.17 -14.08
N TYR A 126 0.24 8.37 -14.47
CA TYR A 126 1.58 8.87 -14.79
C TYR A 126 1.78 9.14 -16.30
N HIS A 127 0.74 9.00 -17.13
CA HIS A 127 0.86 9.27 -18.56
C HIS A 127 1.24 10.73 -18.83
N GLY A 128 2.36 10.97 -19.53
CA GLY A 128 2.87 12.32 -19.80
C GLY A 128 3.69 12.95 -18.66
N CYS A 129 3.86 12.26 -17.53
CA CYS A 129 4.65 12.73 -16.40
C CYS A 129 6.16 12.49 -16.61
N LYS A 130 7.01 13.35 -16.01
CA LYS A 130 8.48 13.26 -16.13
C LYS A 130 9.12 12.29 -15.14
N GLN A 131 8.34 11.78 -14.18
CA GLN A 131 8.81 10.88 -13.14
C GLN A 131 9.38 9.59 -13.73
N LYS A 132 10.54 9.17 -13.20
CA LYS A 132 11.04 7.82 -13.44
C LYS A 132 10.11 6.81 -12.78
N LEU A 133 9.75 5.76 -13.51
CA LEU A 133 8.86 4.70 -13.05
C LEU A 133 9.60 3.36 -12.96
N SER A 134 9.35 2.60 -11.90
CA SER A 134 9.87 1.26 -11.63
C SER A 134 8.99 0.16 -12.25
N ARG A 135 8.73 0.28 -13.56
CA ARG A 135 7.75 -0.56 -14.27
C ARG A 135 7.95 -2.05 -14.08
N GLU A 136 9.18 -2.54 -14.26
CA GLU A 136 9.49 -3.96 -14.14
C GLU A 136 9.16 -4.49 -12.74
N LYS A 137 9.57 -3.77 -11.70
CA LYS A 137 9.28 -4.14 -10.31
C LYS A 137 7.78 -4.11 -10.02
N THR A 138 7.10 -3.02 -10.38
CA THR A 138 5.66 -2.85 -10.16
C THR A 138 4.86 -3.96 -10.84
N PHE A 139 5.07 -4.18 -12.14
CA PHE A 139 4.35 -5.23 -12.85
C PHE A 139 4.78 -6.64 -12.42
N GLY A 140 6.03 -6.82 -12.01
CA GLY A 140 6.51 -8.07 -11.40
C GLY A 140 5.79 -8.41 -10.09
N MET A 141 5.46 -7.41 -9.27
CA MET A 141 4.64 -7.58 -8.07
C MET A 141 3.16 -7.78 -8.43
N VAL A 142 2.61 -6.99 -9.36
CA VAL A 142 1.21 -7.11 -9.80
C VAL A 142 0.91 -8.52 -10.30
N ARG A 143 1.81 -9.13 -11.08
CA ARG A 143 1.63 -10.51 -11.57
C ARG A 143 1.63 -11.58 -10.48
N LYS A 144 2.21 -11.30 -9.31
CA LYS A 144 2.37 -12.25 -8.20
C LYS A 144 1.35 -12.04 -7.09
N GLN A 145 0.74 -10.86 -7.02
CA GLN A 145 -0.22 -10.50 -5.98
C GLN A 145 -1.65 -10.79 -6.42
N LYS A 146 -2.51 -11.13 -5.46
CA LYS A 146 -3.96 -11.19 -5.68
C LYS A 146 -4.55 -9.81 -5.40
N PHE A 147 -5.29 -9.27 -6.36
CA PHE A 147 -6.01 -8.00 -6.19
C PHE A 147 -7.48 -8.27 -5.90
N ILE A 148 -8.05 -7.54 -4.95
CA ILE A 148 -9.49 -7.42 -4.77
C ILE A 148 -9.87 -5.98 -5.09
N ALA A 149 -10.68 -5.81 -6.13
CA ALA A 149 -11.37 -4.57 -6.40
C ALA A 149 -12.74 -4.60 -5.72
N ILE A 150 -13.02 -3.60 -4.89
CA ILE A 150 -14.34 -3.35 -4.33
C ILE A 150 -15.01 -2.29 -5.20
N ASP A 151 -16.15 -2.63 -5.79
CA ASP A 151 -16.97 -1.71 -6.56
C ASP A 151 -18.35 -1.61 -5.91
N SER A 152 -18.85 -0.38 -5.69
CA SER A 152 -20.18 -0.15 -5.15
C SER A 152 -21.30 -0.65 -6.07
N GLU A 153 -21.03 -0.85 -7.37
CA GLU A 153 -22.00 -1.43 -8.31
C GLU A 153 -22.13 -2.96 -8.19
N TYR A 154 -21.16 -3.66 -7.58
CA TYR A 154 -21.12 -5.13 -7.54
C TYR A 154 -21.64 -5.78 -6.24
N ASP A 155 -22.02 -4.97 -5.23
CA ASP A 155 -22.49 -5.49 -3.92
C ASP A 155 -24.02 -5.62 -3.80
N GLU A 156 -24.82 -5.03 -4.70
CA GLU A 156 -26.30 -5.21 -4.67
C GLU A 156 -26.74 -6.57 -5.22
N ASP A 157 -26.07 -7.13 -6.23
CA ASP A 157 -26.51 -8.36 -6.90
C ASP A 157 -26.15 -9.67 -6.15
N ARG A 158 -25.32 -9.61 -5.10
CA ARG A 158 -24.90 -10.81 -4.35
C ARG A 158 -25.72 -11.09 -3.09
N LEU A 159 -26.57 -10.14 -2.66
CA LEU A 159 -27.48 -10.33 -1.53
C LEU A 159 -28.79 -11.05 -1.89
N HIS A 160 -29.01 -11.37 -3.18
CA HIS A 160 -30.23 -12.02 -3.65
C HIS A 160 -30.07 -13.48 -4.13
N TYR A 161 -28.87 -14.06 -4.06
CA TYR A 161 -28.62 -15.43 -4.56
C TYR A 161 -28.21 -16.47 -3.51
N GLU A 162 -28.22 -16.13 -2.21
CA GLU A 162 -27.98 -17.09 -1.11
C GLU A 162 -29.25 -17.39 -0.28
N THR A 163 -30.43 -17.01 -0.77
CA THR A 163 -31.71 -17.40 -0.18
C THR A 163 -32.67 -17.87 -1.27
N ASP A 164 -32.43 -19.07 -1.81
CA ASP A 164 -33.45 -19.96 -2.37
C ASP A 164 -32.93 -21.41 -2.41
#